data_AF-A0A3A4UDC5-F1
#
_entry.id   AF-A0A3A4UDC5-F1
#
_cell.length_a   1.000
_cell.length_b   1.000
_cell.length_c   1.000
_cell.angle_alpha   90.00
_cell.angle_beta   90.00
_cell.angle_gamma   90.00
#
_symmetry.space_group_name_H-M   'P 1'
#
loop_
_entity.id
_entity.type
_entity.pdbx_description
1 polymer ?
#
loop_
_entity_poly.entity_id
_entity_poly.type
_entity_poly.pdbx_seq_one_letter_code
_entity_poly.pdbx_strand_id
1 'polypeptide(L)'
;MTYYISILILSIVGAVNASYLYWQYRQKIKNQRPMTCLFGQDCEAVVGSQWGKTLGVKNEIVGTLFYLALISLSAWQLSGSDFPKIPEAVLFIAIIAAIASSYLLVIQFSVLKNFCSWCIFSAVINYLILFTSIFLFVK
;
A
#
# COMPACT_ATOMS: atom_id res chain seq x y z
N MET A 1 -14.94 -12.32 -11.53
CA MET A 1 -15.59 -11.01 -11.30
C MET A 1 -15.61 -10.60 -9.83
N THR A 2 -16.21 -11.35 -8.90
CA THR A 2 -16.32 -10.94 -7.48
C THR A 2 -15.00 -10.53 -6.82
N TYR A 3 -13.93 -11.32 -7.00
CA TYR A 3 -12.61 -11.03 -6.43
C TYR A 3 -11.99 -9.71 -6.93
N TYR A 4 -12.21 -9.35 -8.20
CA TYR A 4 -11.72 -8.08 -8.75
C TYR A 4 -12.42 -6.87 -8.12
N ILE A 5 -13.70 -6.99 -7.74
CA ILE A 5 -14.42 -5.95 -7.00
C ILE A 5 -13.79 -5.76 -5.62
N SER A 6 -13.49 -6.85 -4.91
CA SER A 6 -12.82 -6.80 -3.61
C SER A 6 -11.43 -6.14 -3.72
N ILE A 7 -10.62 -6.54 -4.71
CA ILE A 7 -9.29 -5.96 -4.96
C ILE A 7 -9.40 -4.48 -5.31
N LEU A 8 -10.39 -4.09 -6.14
CA LEU A 8 -10.65 -2.70 -6.50
C LEU A 8 -10.95 -1.84 -5.26
N ILE A 9 -11.88 -2.29 -4.40
CA ILE A 9 -12.25 -1.58 -3.17
C ILE A 9 -11.05 -1.44 -2.24
N LEU A 10 -10.33 -2.54 -1.99
CA LEU A 10 -9.13 -2.53 -1.15
C LEU A 10 -8.06 -1.58 -1.70
N SER A 11 -7.87 -1.56 -3.03
CA SER A 11 -6.89 -0.69 -3.68
C SER A 11 -7.29 0.78 -3.59
N ILE A 12 -8.57 1.12 -3.69
CA ILE A 12 -9.04 2.50 -3.47
C ILE A 12 -8.76 2.95 -2.03
N VAL A 13 -9.11 2.10 -1.04
CA VAL A 13 -8.84 2.40 0.37
C VAL A 13 -7.34 2.57 0.62
N GLY A 14 -6.52 1.69 0.03
CA GLY A 14 -5.06 1.77 0.08
C GLY A 14 -4.50 3.05 -0.56
N ALA A 15 -5.00 3.43 -1.73
CA ALA A 15 -4.58 4.65 -2.42
C ALA A 15 -4.91 5.91 -1.61
N VAL A 16 -6.10 5.96 -1.00
CA VAL A 16 -6.50 7.05 -0.11
C VAL A 16 -5.57 7.10 1.11
N ASN A 17 -5.30 5.95 1.74
CA ASN A 17 -4.38 5.85 2.87
C ASN A 17 -2.97 6.37 2.53
N ALA A 18 -2.37 5.88 1.45
CA ALA A 18 -1.02 6.27 1.04
C ALA A 18 -0.94 7.74 0.61
N SER A 19 -1.95 8.23 -0.10
CA SER A 19 -2.03 9.64 -0.52
C SER A 19 -2.23 10.57 0.67
N TYR A 20 -3.01 10.16 1.67
CA TYR A 20 -3.21 10.91 2.90
C TYR A 20 -1.92 11.01 3.71
N LEU A 21 -1.17 9.92 3.84
CA LEU A 21 0.14 9.93 4.51
C LEU A 21 1.10 10.90 3.80
N TYR A 22 1.13 10.86 2.45
CA TYR A 22 1.99 11.74 1.66
C TYR A 22 1.61 13.21 1.84
N TRP A 23 0.31 13.49 1.87
CA TRP A 23 -0.21 14.84 2.14
C TRP A 23 0.19 15.33 3.53
N GLN A 24 0.06 14.49 4.57
CA GLN A 24 0.49 14.85 5.93
C GLN A 24 1.99 15.15 5.98
N TYR A 25 2.81 14.30 5.36
CA TYR A 25 4.26 14.52 5.33
C TYR A 25 4.63 15.82 4.60
N ARG A 26 3.91 16.17 3.53
CA ARG A 26 4.06 17.45 2.83
C ARG A 26 3.64 18.64 3.70
N GLN A 27 2.55 18.52 4.45
CA GLN A 27 2.10 19.54 5.40
C GLN A 27 3.11 19.75 6.54
N LYS A 28 3.73 18.67 7.02
CA LYS A 28 4.83 18.74 7.98
C LYS A 28 6.00 19.55 7.43
N ILE A 29 6.50 19.21 6.25
CA ILE A 29 7.67 19.91 5.69
C ILE A 29 7.37 21.38 5.38
N LYS A 30 6.21 21.68 4.79
CA LYS A 30 5.90 23.04 4.32
C LYS A 30 5.40 23.96 5.42
N ASN A 31 4.55 23.43 6.30
CA ASN A 31 3.76 24.23 7.24
C ASN A 31 4.04 23.85 8.70
N GLN A 32 5.05 23.00 8.96
CA GLN A 32 5.42 22.51 10.30
C GLN A 32 4.25 21.89 11.09
N ARG A 33 3.25 21.36 10.37
CA ARG A 33 2.11 20.69 10.99
C ARG A 33 2.51 19.28 11.41
N PRO A 34 2.28 18.87 12.67
CA PRO A 34 2.62 17.53 13.12
C PRO A 34 1.79 16.48 12.35
N MET A 35 2.38 15.32 12.12
CA MET A 35 1.65 14.18 11.55
C MET A 35 0.73 13.56 12.61
N THR A 36 -0.46 13.12 12.20
CA THR A 36 -1.44 12.46 13.05
C THR A 36 -1.40 10.94 12.85
N CYS A 37 -1.49 10.20 13.95
CA CYS A 37 -1.52 8.73 13.96
C CYS A 37 -2.75 8.25 14.71
N LEU A 38 -3.36 7.15 14.24
CA LEU A 38 -4.58 6.63 14.86
C LEU A 38 -4.37 6.18 16.31
N PHE A 39 -3.20 5.60 16.63
CA PHE A 39 -2.93 5.01 17.95
C PHE A 39 -1.87 5.78 18.76
N GLY A 40 -1.74 7.09 18.53
CA GLY A 40 -0.91 7.98 19.37
C GLY A 40 0.61 7.76 19.30
N GLN A 41 1.10 6.95 18.34
CA GLN A 41 2.52 6.69 18.14
C GLN A 41 3.17 7.63 17.12
N ASP A 42 4.51 7.64 17.03
CA ASP A 42 5.27 8.61 16.24
C ASP A 42 5.45 8.18 14.77
N CYS A 43 4.40 8.32 13.95
CA CYS A 43 4.48 8.07 12.50
C CYS A 43 5.48 9.00 11.82
N GLU A 44 5.72 10.18 12.41
CA GLU A 44 6.64 11.16 11.90
C GLU A 44 8.08 10.64 11.91
N ALA A 45 8.49 9.97 13.00
CA ALA A 45 9.78 9.31 13.10
C ALA A 45 9.96 8.23 12.01
N VAL A 46 8.91 7.45 11.74
CA VAL A 46 8.95 6.38 10.73
C VAL A 46 9.03 6.94 9.30
N VAL A 47 8.10 7.83 8.93
CA VAL A 47 8.00 8.39 7.57
C VAL A 47 9.16 9.34 7.26
N GLY A 48 9.67 10.03 8.28
CA GLY A 48 10.84 10.89 8.21
C GLY A 48 12.19 10.18 8.17
N SER A 49 12.24 8.89 8.53
CA SER A 49 13.49 8.12 8.59
C SER A 49 14.12 7.88 7.21
N GLN A 50 15.38 7.41 7.22
CA GLN A 50 16.06 6.91 6.01
C GLN A 50 15.28 5.80 5.31
N TRP A 51 14.52 5.01 6.06
CA TRP A 51 13.69 3.90 5.55
C TRP A 51 12.33 4.35 5.03
N GLY A 52 11.93 5.60 5.26
CA GLY A 52 10.74 6.21 4.65
C GLY A 52 10.88 6.41 3.14
N LYS A 53 12.06 6.11 2.58
CA LYS A 53 12.35 6.11 1.14
C LYS A 53 12.96 4.78 0.73
N THR A 54 12.60 4.32 -0.45
CA THR A 54 13.20 3.16 -1.13
C THR A 54 13.75 3.65 -2.46
N LEU A 55 15.04 3.40 -2.72
CA LEU A 55 15.74 3.87 -3.94
C LEU A 55 15.57 5.38 -4.20
N GLY A 56 15.55 6.19 -3.14
CA GLY A 56 15.37 7.65 -3.23
C GLY A 56 13.92 8.13 -3.37
N VAL A 57 12.96 7.23 -3.63
CA VAL A 57 11.54 7.54 -3.74
C VAL A 57 10.83 7.29 -2.42
N LYS A 58 9.94 8.19 -2.01
CA LYS A 58 9.10 8.01 -0.81
C LYS A 58 8.21 6.78 -0.96
N ASN A 59 8.20 5.91 0.07
CA ASN A 59 7.45 4.65 0.03
C ASN A 59 5.93 4.88 -0.17
N GLU A 60 5.43 6.00 0.33
CA GLU A 60 4.05 6.45 0.22
C GLU A 60 3.65 6.67 -1.25
N ILE A 61 4.56 7.26 -2.05
CA ILE A 61 4.37 7.49 -3.49
C ILE A 61 4.38 6.15 -4.23
N VAL A 62 5.33 5.27 -3.90
CA VAL A 62 5.41 3.92 -4.48
C VAL A 62 4.13 3.14 -4.17
N GLY A 63 3.63 3.23 -2.94
CA GLY A 63 2.37 2.63 -2.51
C GLY A 63 1.18 3.18 -3.30
N THR A 64 1.06 4.50 -3.46
CA THR A 64 -0.01 5.10 -4.28
C THR A 64 0.03 4.59 -5.73
N LEU A 65 1.21 4.52 -6.35
CA LEU A 65 1.35 3.98 -7.72
C LEU A 65 0.96 2.51 -7.80
N PHE A 66 1.35 1.70 -6.83
CA PHE A 66 0.94 0.30 -6.71
C PHE A 66 -0.59 0.17 -6.66
N TYR A 67 -1.26 0.93 -5.80
CA TYR A 67 -2.71 0.88 -5.68
C TYR A 67 -3.43 1.37 -6.94
N LEU A 68 -2.91 2.42 -7.59
CA LEU A 68 -3.45 2.90 -8.87
C LEU A 68 -3.31 1.83 -9.97
N ALA A 69 -2.18 1.12 -10.04
CA ALA A 69 -2.01 0.03 -10.99
C ALA A 69 -3.03 -1.09 -10.78
N LEU A 70 -3.29 -1.48 -9.52
CA LEU A 70 -4.31 -2.49 -9.21
C LEU A 70 -5.73 -2.01 -9.51
N ILE A 71 -6.04 -0.73 -9.28
CA ILE A 71 -7.31 -0.12 -9.67
C ILE A 71 -7.49 -0.23 -11.19
N SER A 72 -6.48 0.16 -11.97
CA SER A 72 -6.53 0.10 -13.44
C SER A 72 -6.70 -1.34 -13.94
N LEU A 73 -5.92 -2.30 -13.43
CA LEU A 73 -6.02 -3.71 -13.83
C LEU A 73 -7.38 -4.31 -13.47
N SER A 74 -7.89 -4.03 -12.26
CA SER A 74 -9.18 -4.55 -11.81
C SER A 74 -10.34 -3.92 -12.59
N ALA A 75 -10.31 -2.61 -12.84
CA ALA A 75 -11.31 -1.93 -13.65
C ALA A 75 -11.31 -2.42 -15.10
N TRP A 76 -10.13 -2.65 -15.68
CA TRP A 76 -10.01 -3.19 -17.03
C TRP A 76 -10.62 -4.58 -17.12
N GLN A 77 -10.32 -5.48 -16.19
CA GLN A 77 -10.95 -6.81 -16.19
C GLN A 77 -12.47 -6.75 -15.99
N LEU A 78 -12.96 -5.84 -15.14
CA LEU A 78 -14.40 -5.66 -14.89
C LEU A 78 -15.14 -5.06 -16.11
N SER A 79 -14.44 -4.38 -17.03
CA SER A 79 -15.04 -3.87 -18.27
C SER A 79 -15.41 -4.97 -19.28
N GLY A 80 -15.09 -6.24 -18.99
CA GLY A 80 -15.32 -7.37 -19.90
C GLY A 80 -14.21 -7.55 -20.94
N SER A 81 -13.10 -6.83 -20.79
CA SER A 81 -11.90 -7.07 -21.60
C SER A 81 -11.14 -8.28 -21.07
N ASP A 82 -11.09 -9.36 -21.85
CA ASP A 82 -10.34 -10.56 -21.50
C ASP A 82 -8.89 -10.45 -21.98
N PHE A 83 -8.05 -9.81 -21.17
CA PHE A 83 -6.60 -9.91 -21.34
C PHE A 83 -6.08 -11.07 -20.48
N PRO A 84 -5.56 -12.15 -21.08
CA PRO A 84 -5.36 -13.43 -20.38
C PRO A 84 -4.31 -13.38 -19.26
N LYS A 85 -3.48 -12.33 -19.20
CA LYS A 85 -2.38 -12.20 -18.23
C LYS A 85 -2.69 -11.28 -17.04
N ILE A 86 -3.91 -10.72 -16.96
CA ILE A 86 -4.29 -9.83 -15.84
C ILE A 86 -4.23 -10.54 -14.48
N PRO A 87 -4.76 -11.78 -14.32
CA PRO A 87 -4.68 -12.48 -13.03
C PRO A 87 -3.23 -12.63 -12.54
N GLU A 88 -2.31 -13.00 -13.43
CA GLU A 88 -0.89 -13.22 -13.11
C GLU A 88 -0.20 -11.91 -12.77
N ALA A 89 -0.50 -10.84 -13.52
CA ALA A 89 0.02 -9.51 -13.24
C ALA A 89 -0.44 -9.01 -11.85
N VAL A 90 -1.72 -9.17 -11.52
CA VAL A 90 -2.28 -8.80 -10.22
C VAL A 90 -1.62 -9.58 -9.09
N LEU A 91 -1.50 -10.90 -9.22
CA LEU A 91 -0.85 -11.75 -8.22
C LEU A 91 0.63 -11.39 -8.04
N PHE A 92 1.37 -11.22 -9.14
CA PHE A 92 2.79 -10.88 -9.10
C PHE A 92 3.04 -9.54 -8.37
N ILE A 93 2.26 -8.51 -8.73
CA ILE A 93 2.37 -7.19 -8.11
C ILE A 93 1.95 -7.24 -6.62
N ALA A 94 0.94 -8.04 -6.26
CA ALA A 94 0.52 -8.25 -4.88
C ALA A 94 1.59 -8.96 -4.03
N ILE A 95 2.29 -9.96 -4.58
CA ILE A 95 3.40 -10.65 -3.91
C ILE A 95 4.52 -9.65 -3.61
N ILE A 96 4.92 -8.84 -4.58
CA ILE A 96 5.96 -7.81 -4.40
C ILE A 96 5.56 -6.85 -3.27
N ALA A 97 4.32 -6.37 -3.27
CA ALA A 97 3.82 -5.46 -2.24
C ALA A 97 3.78 -6.11 -0.85
N ALA A 98 3.43 -7.38 -0.74
CA ALA A 98 3.44 -8.11 0.53
C ALA A 98 4.86 -8.32 1.06
N ILE A 99 5.83 -8.64 0.19
CA ILE A 99 7.24 -8.75 0.57
C ILE A 99 7.76 -7.39 1.04
N ALA A 100 7.50 -6.33 0.28
CA ALA A 100 7.90 -4.97 0.64
C ALA A 100 7.26 -4.51 1.96
N SER A 101 5.99 -4.84 2.18
CA SER A 101 5.28 -4.54 3.43
C SER A 101 5.87 -5.30 4.61
N SER A 102 6.17 -6.60 4.44
CA SER A 102 6.84 -7.42 5.45
C SER A 102 8.18 -6.81 5.84
N TYR A 103 8.98 -6.43 4.84
CA TYR A 103 10.27 -5.78 5.05
C TYR A 103 10.14 -4.47 5.84
N LEU A 104 9.23 -3.58 5.45
CA LEU A 104 9.02 -2.30 6.14
C LEU A 104 8.43 -2.48 7.55
N LEU A 105 7.63 -3.52 7.78
CA LEU A 105 7.18 -3.88 9.12
C LEU A 105 8.34 -4.33 10.00
N VAL A 106 9.21 -5.24 9.52
CA VAL A 106 10.41 -5.66 10.26
C VAL A 106 11.30 -4.47 10.60
N ILE A 107 11.52 -3.54 9.66
CA ILE A 107 12.28 -2.32 9.93
C ILE A 107 11.62 -1.45 11.01
N GLN A 108 10.29 -1.31 11.00
CA GLN A 108 9.56 -0.56 12.04
C GLN A 108 9.73 -1.17 13.43
N PHE A 109 9.51 -2.48 13.57
CA PHE A 109 9.55 -3.15 14.88
C PHE A 109 10.97 -3.38 15.39
N SER A 110 11.90 -3.81 14.54
CA SER A 110 13.23 -4.24 14.96
C SER A 110 14.28 -3.13 14.92
N VAL A 111 14.24 -2.26 13.91
CA VAL A 111 15.28 -1.24 13.69
C VAL A 111 14.88 0.10 14.26
N LEU A 112 13.70 0.61 13.88
CA LEU A 112 13.22 1.92 14.31
C LEU A 112 12.61 1.89 15.71
N LYS A 113 12.08 0.73 16.15
CA LYS A 113 11.34 0.56 17.41
C LYS A 113 10.22 1.60 17.57
N ASN A 114 9.60 1.98 16.45
CA ASN A 114 8.53 2.98 16.35
C ASN A 114 7.43 2.43 15.46
N PHE A 115 6.17 2.76 15.75
CA PHE A 115 5.02 2.21 15.04
C PHE A 115 4.31 3.31 14.27
N CYS A 116 4.11 3.09 12.97
CA CYS A 116 3.24 3.94 12.16
C CYS A 116 1.92 3.22 11.87
N SER A 117 0.83 3.70 12.48
CA SER A 117 -0.50 3.09 12.32
C SER A 117 -0.94 3.03 10.85
N TRP A 118 -0.63 4.06 10.07
CA TRP A 118 -0.95 4.13 8.64
C TRP A 118 -0.16 3.13 7.78
N CYS A 119 1.10 2.88 8.13
CA CYS A 119 1.92 1.87 7.46
C CYS A 119 1.43 0.45 7.78
N ILE A 120 1.07 0.19 9.05
CA ILE A 120 0.47 -1.10 9.45
C ILE A 120 -0.85 -1.32 8.71
N PHE A 121 -1.70 -0.29 8.64
CA PHE A 121 -2.96 -0.36 7.90
C PHE A 121 -2.73 -0.67 6.41
N SER A 122 -1.75 -0.01 5.78
CA SER A 122 -1.34 -0.33 4.39
C SER A 122 -0.86 -1.78 4.24
N ALA A 123 -0.07 -2.28 5.19
CA ALA A 123 0.43 -3.66 5.16
C ALA A 123 -0.72 -4.67 5.25
N VAL A 124 -1.71 -4.42 6.12
CA VAL A 124 -2.92 -5.26 6.21
C VAL A 124 -3.67 -5.28 4.88
N ILE A 125 -3.86 -4.11 4.24
CA ILE A 125 -4.50 -4.03 2.91
C ILE A 125 -3.72 -4.86 1.89
N ASN A 126 -2.39 -4.75 1.86
CA ASN A 126 -1.55 -5.52 0.93
C ASN A 126 -1.67 -7.03 1.13
N TYR A 127 -1.71 -7.51 2.37
CA TYR A 127 -1.93 -8.93 2.65
C TYR A 127 -3.34 -9.39 2.25
N LEU A 128 -4.37 -8.57 2.46
CA LEU A 128 -5.74 -8.88 2.02
C LEU A 128 -5.84 -8.95 0.50
N ILE A 129 -5.16 -8.04 -0.22
CA ILE A 129 -5.07 -8.07 -1.68
C ILE A 129 -4.37 -9.34 -2.14
N LEU A 130 -3.22 -9.68 -1.55
CA LEU A 130 -2.50 -10.93 -1.88
C LEU A 130 -3.39 -12.15 -1.66
N PHE A 131 -4.01 -12.26 -0.48
CA PHE A 131 -4.92 -13.36 -0.16
C PHE A 131 -6.05 -13.46 -1.19
N THR A 132 -6.71 -12.34 -1.50
CA THR A 132 -7.80 -12.30 -2.50
C THR A 132 -7.31 -12.65 -3.91
N SER A 133 -6.09 -12.25 -4.27
CA SER A 133 -5.51 -12.53 -5.59
C SER A 133 -5.21 -14.01 -5.81
N ILE A 134 -4.88 -14.77 -4.75
CA ILE A 134 -4.65 -16.22 -4.85
C ILE A 134 -5.95 -16.94 -5.25
N PHE A 135 -7.11 -16.50 -4.76
CA PHE A 135 -8.41 -17.08 -5.14
C PHE A 135 -8.79 -16.86 -6.60
N LEU A 136 -8.08 -16.00 -7.34
CA LEU A 136 -8.26 -15.91 -8.80
C LEU A 136 -7.83 -17.19 -9.53
N PHE A 137 -6.94 -17.99 -8.93
CA PHE A 137 -6.33 -19.19 -9.53
C PHE A 137 -6.84 -20.52 -8.95
N VAL A 138 -7.54 -20.47 -7.81
CA VAL A 138 -8.10 -21.65 -7.14
C VAL A 138 -9.47 -22.04 -7.72
N LYS A 139 -9.92 -21.34 -8.76
CA LYS A 139 -11.25 -21.48 -9.35
C LYS A 139 -11.22 -22.22 -10.68
#